data_AF-G9KB06-F1
#
_entry.id   AF-G9KB06-F1
#
_cell.length_a   1.000
_cell.length_b   1.000
_cell.length_c   1.000
_cell.angle_alpha   90.00
_cell.angle_beta   90.00
_cell.angle_gamma   90.00
#
_symmetry.space_group_name_H-M   'P 1'
#
loop_
_entity.id
_entity.type
_entity.pdbx_description
1 polymer ?
#
loop_
_entity_poly.entity_id
_entity_poly.type
_entity_poly.pdbx_seq_one_letter_code
_entity_poly.pdbx_strand_id
1 'polypeptide(L)'
;NRVAPLLRKTYFGGGTAAAYLAGEDFYIPRRSVAERFEDGTISFLDVIALKHGFDALERLTGGMENIKQHTFTLAQYTYTALSALRYPSGAPVVRIYSDSEF
;
A
#
# COMPACT_ATOMS: atom_id res chain seq x y z
N ASN A 1 18.88 0.16 8.31
CA ASN A 1 18.24 -0.40 7.10
C ASN A 1 18.04 -1.92 7.14
N ARG A 2 17.42 -2.49 8.18
CA ARG A 2 17.15 -3.95 8.24
C ARG A 2 16.03 -4.41 7.30
N VAL A 3 15.08 -3.53 6.98
CA VAL A 3 13.91 -3.82 6.11
C VAL A 3 14.12 -3.44 4.64
N ALA A 4 15.20 -2.72 4.31
CA ALA A 4 15.47 -2.29 2.93
C ALA A 4 15.46 -3.43 1.89
N PRO A 5 15.93 -4.67 2.19
CA PRO A 5 15.83 -5.79 1.24
C PRO A 5 14.40 -6.22 0.90
N LEU A 6 13.41 -5.84 1.72
CA LEU A 6 11.98 -6.10 1.47
C LEU A 6 11.37 -5.06 0.53
N LEU A 7 11.98 -3.89 0.40
CA LEU A 7 11.50 -2.80 -0.45
C LEU A 7 11.93 -3.07 -1.90
N ARG A 8 11.18 -3.94 -2.59
CA ARG A 8 11.41 -4.29 -3.99
C ARG A 8 10.54 -3.44 -4.89
N LYS A 9 11.16 -2.45 -5.52
CA LYS A 9 10.49 -1.61 -6.51
C LYS A 9 10.60 -2.26 -7.89
N THR A 10 9.49 -2.31 -8.63
CA THR A 10 9.40 -2.92 -9.97
C THR A 10 9.51 -1.91 -11.11
N TYR A 11 9.74 -0.64 -10.79
CA TYR A 11 9.91 0.46 -11.74
C TYR A 11 11.00 1.42 -11.26
N PHE A 12 11.48 2.29 -12.14
CA PHE A 12 12.39 3.37 -11.79
C PHE A 12 11.98 4.67 -12.48
N GLY A 13 12.13 5.79 -11.79
CA GLY A 13 12.05 7.14 -12.33
C GLY A 13 13.44 7.79 -12.37
N GLY A 14 13.53 8.94 -13.04
CA GLY A 14 14.82 9.57 -13.36
C GLY A 14 15.71 9.85 -12.13
N GLY A 15 15.13 10.23 -10.99
CA GLY A 15 15.89 10.49 -9.76
C GLY A 15 16.50 9.25 -9.10
N THR A 16 16.00 8.05 -9.44
CA THR A 16 16.39 6.80 -8.77
C THR A 16 17.53 6.06 -9.46
N ALA A 17 17.84 6.43 -10.71
CA ALA A 17 18.92 5.82 -11.48
C ALA A 17 20.24 6.57 -11.26
N ALA A 18 21.30 5.81 -11.01
CA ALA A 18 22.67 6.29 -11.21
C ALA A 18 23.06 6.21 -12.69
N ALA A 19 22.56 5.19 -13.40
CA ALA A 19 22.70 5.03 -14.84
C ALA A 19 21.57 4.13 -15.39
N TYR A 20 21.16 4.36 -16.63
CA TYR A 20 20.29 3.46 -17.40
C TYR A 20 20.51 3.67 -18.90
N LEU A 21 20.17 2.69 -19.72
CA LEU A 21 20.22 2.78 -21.19
C LEU A 21 18.81 2.67 -21.75
N ALA A 22 18.48 3.46 -22.78
CA ALA A 22 17.16 3.43 -23.40
C ALA A 22 16.97 2.23 -24.35
N GLY A 23 18.07 1.70 -24.91
CA GLY A 23 18.05 0.62 -25.89
C GLY A 23 18.36 -0.77 -25.32
N GLU A 24 18.68 -0.87 -24.04
CA GLU A 24 19.12 -2.10 -23.39
C GLU A 24 18.48 -2.23 -22.01
N ASP A 25 18.30 -3.47 -21.54
CA ASP A 25 17.90 -3.75 -20.16
C ASP A 25 19.09 -3.55 -19.21
N PHE A 26 19.49 -2.29 -19.04
CA PHE A 26 20.57 -1.87 -18.18
C PHE A 26 20.10 -0.78 -17.23
N TYR A 27 20.20 -1.06 -15.93
CA TYR A 27 19.83 -0.14 -14.87
C TYR A 27 20.78 -0.29 -13.68
N ILE A 28 21.30 0.83 -13.19
CA ILE A 28 22.05 0.91 -11.95
C ILE A 28 21.28 1.84 -10.99
N PRO A 29 20.78 1.35 -9.85
CA PRO A 29 20.11 2.18 -8.85
C PRO A 29 21.11 3.10 -8.13
N ARG A 30 20.61 4.23 -7.61
CA ARG A 30 21.35 5.07 -6.66
C ARG A 30 21.78 4.28 -5.43
N ARG A 31 22.89 4.68 -4.79
CA ARG A 31 23.46 3.92 -3.66
C ARG A 31 22.60 4.02 -2.41
N SER A 32 22.12 5.22 -2.08
CA SER A 32 21.27 5.45 -0.92
C SER A 32 19.94 4.72 -1.08
N VAL A 33 19.42 4.17 0.03
CA VAL A 33 18.06 3.63 0.02
C VAL A 33 17.05 4.74 -0.25
N ALA A 34 17.22 5.94 0.31
CA ALA A 34 16.28 7.05 0.10
C ALA A 34 16.19 7.45 -1.38
N GLU A 35 17.33 7.69 -2.03
CA GLU A 35 17.40 8.08 -3.45
C GLU A 35 16.75 7.05 -4.39
N ARG A 36 16.72 5.75 -4.02
CA ARG A 36 16.03 4.71 -4.82
C ARG A 36 14.50 4.87 -4.85
N PHE A 37 13.94 5.69 -3.96
CA PHE A 37 12.50 5.98 -3.84
C PHE A 37 12.16 7.45 -4.14
N GLU A 38 13.09 8.21 -4.74
CA GLU A 38 12.90 9.61 -5.12
C GLU A 38 12.81 9.71 -6.66
N ASP A 39 11.62 9.46 -7.21
CA ASP A 39 11.37 9.40 -8.67
C ASP A 39 11.37 10.76 -9.38
N GLY A 40 12.51 11.45 -9.35
CA GLY A 40 12.68 12.76 -9.95
C GLY A 40 12.57 13.86 -8.92
N THR A 41 11.90 14.96 -9.26
CA THR A 41 11.78 16.14 -8.39
C THR A 41 10.91 15.82 -7.18
N ILE A 42 11.50 15.84 -6.00
CA ILE A 42 10.81 15.58 -4.73
C ILE A 42 9.90 16.75 -4.38
N SER A 43 8.69 16.44 -3.89
CA SER A 43 7.79 17.45 -3.32
C SER A 43 8.32 17.88 -1.94
N PHE A 44 8.84 19.10 -1.87
CA PHE A 44 9.34 19.67 -0.61
C PHE A 44 8.22 19.89 0.44
N LEU A 45 6.96 19.88 0.03
CA LEU A 45 5.81 20.05 0.92
C LEU A 45 5.35 18.74 1.56
N ASP A 46 5.71 17.58 1.01
CA ASP A 46 5.18 16.29 1.46
C ASP A 46 5.55 16.01 2.92
N VAL A 47 6.78 16.32 3.33
CA VAL A 47 7.23 16.12 4.71
C VAL A 47 6.45 17.00 5.69
N ILE A 48 6.12 18.23 5.29
CA ILE A 48 5.32 19.15 6.12
C ILE A 48 3.87 18.66 6.19
N ALA A 49 3.34 18.16 5.07
CA ALA A 49 1.98 17.63 4.98
C ALA A 49 1.76 16.43 5.91
N LEU A 50 2.80 15.64 6.23
CA LEU A 50 2.69 14.51 7.17
C LEU A 50 2.12 14.93 8.53
N LYS A 51 2.60 16.04 9.10
CA LYS A 51 2.09 16.53 10.39
C LYS A 51 0.59 16.83 10.30
N HIS A 52 0.19 17.60 9.29
CA HIS A 52 -1.21 17.94 9.09
C HIS A 52 -2.09 16.72 8.81
N GLY A 53 -1.56 15.74 8.08
CA GLY A 53 -2.22 14.47 7.81
C GLY A 53 -2.45 13.66 9.09
N PHE A 54 -1.41 13.50 9.92
CA PHE A 54 -1.55 12.79 11.20
C PHE A 54 -2.47 13.52 12.18
N ASP A 55 -2.36 14.85 12.28
CA ASP A 55 -3.28 15.65 13.10
C ASP A 55 -4.74 15.49 12.62
N ALA A 56 -4.96 15.43 11.30
CA ALA A 56 -6.29 15.21 10.73
C ALA A 56 -6.81 13.80 11.02
N LEU A 57 -5.98 12.76 10.88
CA LEU A 57 -6.36 11.39 11.22
C LEU A 57 -6.74 11.28 12.70
N GLU A 58 -5.92 11.84 13.59
CA GLU A 58 -6.19 11.85 15.03
C GLU A 58 -7.50 12.60 15.32
N ARG A 59 -7.65 13.83 14.82
CA ARG A 59 -8.84 14.66 15.06
C ARG A 59 -10.14 14.06 14.52
N LEU A 60 -10.10 13.44 13.34
CA LEU A 60 -11.30 12.92 12.67
C LEU A 60 -11.70 11.52 13.16
N THR A 61 -10.73 10.70 13.54
CA THR A 61 -10.98 9.27 13.80
C THR A 61 -10.63 8.84 15.21
N GLY A 62 -9.94 9.67 16.00
CA GLY A 62 -9.37 9.29 17.29
C GLY A 62 -8.16 8.36 17.18
N GLY A 63 -7.51 8.36 16.01
CA GLY A 63 -6.25 7.65 15.76
C GLY A 63 -6.39 6.38 14.91
N MET A 64 -5.23 5.84 14.52
CA MET A 64 -5.13 4.71 13.60
C MET A 64 -5.75 3.41 14.12
N GLU A 65 -5.86 3.24 15.43
CA GLU A 65 -6.47 2.04 16.03
C GLU A 65 -7.95 1.94 15.70
N ASN A 66 -8.67 3.07 15.76
CA ASN A 66 -10.09 3.13 15.40
C ASN A 66 -10.29 2.87 13.90
N ILE A 67 -9.42 3.42 13.05
CA ILE A 67 -9.44 3.15 11.60
C ILE A 67 -9.23 1.65 11.34
N LYS A 68 -8.22 1.05 11.97
CA LYS A 68 -7.92 -0.38 11.83
C LYS A 68 -9.12 -1.23 12.27
N GLN A 69 -9.66 -0.98 13.46
CA GLN A 69 -10.79 -1.75 13.97
C GLN A 69 -12.04 -1.59 13.09
N HIS A 70 -12.33 -0.37 12.64
CA HIS A 70 -13.48 -0.10 11.79
C HIS A 70 -13.37 -0.78 10.43
N THR A 71 -12.24 -0.61 9.74
CA THR A 71 -12.01 -1.20 8.41
C THR A 71 -11.98 -2.72 8.47
N PHE A 72 -11.38 -3.31 9.51
CA PHE A 72 -11.42 -4.75 9.73
C PHE A 72 -12.84 -5.26 9.98
N THR A 73 -13.60 -4.59 10.86
CA THR A 73 -15.01 -4.96 11.14
C THR A 73 -15.86 -4.91 9.87
N LEU A 74 -15.68 -3.89 9.04
CA LEU A 74 -16.39 -3.77 7.77
C LEU A 74 -16.03 -4.90 6.80
N ALA A 75 -14.75 -5.25 6.71
CA ALA A 75 -14.29 -6.37 5.90
C ALA A 75 -14.89 -7.70 6.38
N GLN A 76 -14.86 -7.97 7.69
CA GLN A 76 -15.44 -9.19 8.29
C GLN A 76 -16.96 -9.28 8.07
N TYR A 77 -17.68 -8.17 8.28
CA TYR A 77 -19.11 -8.09 8.03
C TYR A 77 -19.43 -8.43 6.58
N THR A 78 -18.71 -7.80 5.65
CA THR A 78 -18.92 -8.01 4.20
C THR A 78 -18.60 -9.45 3.81
N TYR A 79 -17.49 -10.01 4.29
CA TYR A 79 -17.14 -11.41 4.07
C TYR A 79 -18.24 -12.35 4.55
N THR A 80 -18.74 -12.15 5.77
CA THR A 80 -19.79 -12.98 6.37
C THR A 80 -21.09 -12.88 5.57
N ALA A 81 -21.50 -11.67 5.19
CA ALA A 81 -22.71 -11.42 4.42
C ALA A 81 -22.65 -12.11 3.05
N LEU A 82 -21.55 -11.93 2.30
CA LEU A 82 -21.36 -12.55 1.00
C LEU A 82 -21.28 -14.08 1.09
N SER A 83 -20.58 -14.59 2.12
CA SER A 83 -20.44 -16.03 2.37
C SER A 83 -21.75 -16.71 2.75
N ALA A 84 -22.75 -15.97 3.23
CA ALA A 84 -24.07 -16.50 3.57
C ALA A 84 -25.02 -16.58 2.36
N LEU A 85 -24.72 -15.90 1.24
CA LEU A 85 -25.61 -15.87 0.08
C LEU A 85 -25.67 -17.26 -0.60
N ARG A 86 -26.90 -17.75 -0.80
CA ARG A 86 -27.20 -19.04 -1.45
C ARG A 86 -28.25 -18.86 -2.54
N TYR A 87 -28.06 -19.54 -3.66
CA TYR A 87 -29.13 -19.74 -4.63
C TYR A 87 -30.24 -20.62 -4.03
N PRO A 88 -31.46 -20.64 -4.60
CA PRO A 88 -32.52 -21.56 -4.17
C PRO A 88 -32.10 -23.05 -4.20
N SER A 89 -31.12 -23.41 -5.02
CA SER A 89 -30.51 -24.75 -5.07
C SER A 89 -29.61 -25.07 -3.87
N GLY A 90 -29.34 -24.11 -2.98
CA GLY A 90 -28.38 -24.25 -1.88
C GLY A 90 -26.92 -24.03 -2.28
N ALA A 91 -26.61 -23.74 -3.54
CA ALA A 91 -25.25 -23.42 -3.98
C ALA A 91 -24.83 -21.99 -3.55
N PRO A 92 -23.55 -21.76 -3.20
CA PRO A 92 -23.06 -20.41 -2.87
C PRO A 92 -23.16 -19.47 -4.07
N VAL A 93 -23.54 -18.21 -3.81
CA VAL A 93 -23.63 -17.16 -4.85
C VAL A 93 -22.27 -16.57 -5.17
N VAL A 94 -21.39 -16.47 -4.16
CA VAL A 94 -20.09 -15.79 -4.27
C VAL A 94 -18.97 -16.77 -4.01
N ARG A 95 -17.87 -16.63 -4.75
CA ARG A 95 -16.59 -17.29 -4.47
C ARG A 95 -15.61 -16.23 -3.98
N ILE A 96 -15.12 -16.38 -2.76
CA ILE A 96 -14.16 -15.46 -2.15
C ILE A 96 -12.76 -16.06 -2.33
N TYR A 97 -11.81 -15.22 -2.75
CA TYR A 97 -10.40 -15.55 -2.81
C TYR A 97 -9.68 -14.83 -1.66
N SER A 98 -9.14 -15.60 -0.73
CA SER A 98 -8.32 -15.08 0.36
C SER A 98 -7.21 -16.07 0.70
N ASP A 99 -6.09 -15.55 1.20
CA ASP A 99 -4.96 -16.35 1.68
C ASP A 99 -5.07 -16.67 3.19
N SER A 100 -6.11 -16.16 3.84
CA SER A 100 -6.43 -16.34 5.26
C SER A 100 -7.94 -16.27 5.47
N GLU A 101 -8.44 -16.87 6.56
CA GLU A 101 -9.80 -16.59 7.03
C GLU A 101 -9.89 -15.23 7.76
N PHE A 102 -8.73 -14.68 8.17
CA PHE A 102 -8.47 -13.29 8.55
C PHE A 102 -6.99 -12.95 8.28
#